data_AF-A0A651GZC2-F1
#
_entry.id   AF-A0A651GZC2-F1
#
_cell.length_a   1.000
_cell.length_b   1.000
_cell.length_c   1.000
_cell.angle_alpha   90.00
_cell.angle_beta   90.00
_cell.angle_gamma   90.00
#
_symmetry.space_group_name_H-M   'P 1'
#
loop_
_entity.id
_entity.type
_entity.pdbx_description
1 polymer ?
#
loop_
_entity_poly.entity_id
_entity_poly.type
_entity_poly.pdbx_seq_one_letter_code
_entity_poly.pdbx_strand_id
1 'polypeptide(L)' 'MSVENNLSNKERDVADCLTRGMTNLQIAQACDITENTVKTHLKSIFKKLGVENRTQAVLTLLNPS' A
#
# COMPACT_ATOMS: atom_id res chain seq x y z
N MET A 1 8.06 -12.07 11.82
CA MET A 1 8.09 -12.42 10.38
C MET A 1 7.45 -11.23 9.69
N SER A 2 8.27 -10.33 9.13
CA SER A 2 7.83 -8.97 8.77
C SER A 2 6.71 -9.01 7.72
N VAL A 3 5.59 -8.34 8.00
CA VAL A 3 4.37 -8.35 7.18
C VAL A 3 4.62 -7.88 5.73
N GLU A 4 5.66 -7.07 5.54
CA GLU A 4 6.13 -6.53 4.26
C GLU A 4 6.66 -7.59 3.28
N ASN A 5 6.99 -8.78 3.77
CA ASN A 5 7.54 -9.85 2.94
C ASN A 5 6.48 -10.52 2.05
N ASN A 6 5.19 -10.31 2.34
CA ASN A 6 4.07 -10.87 1.55
C ASN A 6 3.58 -9.95 0.41
N LEU A 7 4.13 -8.73 0.31
CA LEU A 7 3.81 -7.79 -0.76
C LEU A 7 4.70 -8.08 -1.98
N SER A 8 4.11 -8.02 -3.18
CA SER A 8 4.87 -7.99 -4.44
C SER A 8 5.64 -6.68 -4.57
N ASN A 9 6.62 -6.62 -5.48
CA ASN A 9 7.42 -5.40 -5.68
C ASN A 9 6.54 -4.17 -5.96
N LYS A 10 5.52 -4.31 -6.82
CA LYS A 10 4.59 -3.21 -7.11
C LYS A 10 3.70 -2.83 -5.93
N GLU A 11 3.29 -3.80 -5.11
CA GLU A 11 2.55 -3.50 -3.89
C GLU A 11 3.43 -2.80 -2.85
N ARG A 12 4.74 -3.10 -2.80
CA ARG A 12 5.69 -2.38 -1.94
C ARG A 12 5.86 -0.93 -2.39
N ASP A 13 6.00 -0.68 -3.69
CA ASP A 13 6.08 0.69 -4.22
C ASP A 13 4.84 1.51 -3.83
N VAL A 14 3.65 0.92 -4.00
CA VAL A 14 2.37 1.53 -3.60
C VAL A 14 2.28 1.72 -2.09
N ALA A 15 2.72 0.74 -1.30
CA ALA A 15 2.73 0.81 0.16
C ALA A 15 3.68 1.90 0.70
N ASP A 16 4.87 2.08 0.10
CA ASP A 16 5.80 3.15 0.46
C ASP A 16 5.22 4.53 0.14
N CYS A 17 4.55 4.69 -1.00
CA CYS A 17 3.84 5.94 -1.30
C CYS A 17 2.67 6.16 -0.32
N LEU A 18 2.00 5.08 0.12
CA LEU A 18 0.90 5.13 1.08
C LEU A 18 1.36 5.66 2.44
N THR A 19 2.49 5.15 2.98
CA THR A 19 3.06 5.57 4.26
C THR A 19 3.54 7.02 4.25
N ARG A 20 3.96 7.53 3.08
CA ARG A 20 4.27 8.95 2.86
C ARG A 20 3.04 9.88 2.84
N GLY A 21 1.82 9.33 2.97
CA GLY A 21 0.59 10.11 2.99
C GLY A 21 0.05 10.49 1.60
N MET A 22 0.56 9.90 0.51
CA MET A 22 0.16 10.24 -0.85
C MET A 22 -1.28 9.82 -1.19
N THR A 23 -2.02 10.66 -1.89
CA THR A 23 -3.35 10.32 -2.45
C THR A 23 -3.24 9.27 -3.56
N ASN A 24 -4.36 8.61 -3.91
CA ASN A 24 -4.35 7.59 -4.98
C ASN A 24 -3.87 8.15 -6.32
N LEU A 25 -4.17 9.42 -6.62
CA LEU A 25 -3.70 10.13 -7.81
C LEU A 25 -2.18 10.33 -7.78
N GLN A 26 -1.63 10.75 -6.63
CA GLN A 26 -0.18 10.92 -6.49
C GLN A 26 0.56 9.58 -6.56
N ILE A 27 0.00 8.52 -5.96
CA ILE A 27 0.55 7.16 -6.07
C ILE A 27 0.52 6.68 -7.52
N ALA A 28 -0.58 6.93 -8.22
CA ALA A 28 -0.74 6.58 -9.64
C ALA A 28 0.37 7.23 -10.50
N GLN A 29 0.62 8.51 -10.27
CA GLN A 29 1.69 9.25 -10.94
C GLN A 29 3.09 8.74 -10.56
N ALA A 30 3.33 8.48 -9.27
CA ALA A 30 4.64 8.01 -8.78
C ALA A 30 4.99 6.59 -9.26
N CYS A 31 3.99 5.72 -9.41
CA CYS A 31 4.17 4.33 -9.83
C CYS A 31 3.94 4.10 -11.33
N ASP A 32 3.64 5.15 -12.11
CA ASP A 32 3.30 5.11 -13.54
C ASP A 32 2.15 4.13 -13.86
N ILE A 33 1.06 4.24 -13.09
CA ILE A 33 -0.15 3.40 -13.24
C ILE A 33 -1.42 4.26 -13.12
N THR A 34 -2.59 3.67 -13.37
CA THR A 34 -3.87 4.38 -13.20
C THR A 34 -4.33 4.37 -11.74
N GLU A 35 -5.14 5.36 -11.34
CA GLU A 35 -5.79 5.36 -10.02
C GLU A 35 -6.60 4.08 -9.75
N ASN A 36 -7.21 3.50 -10.78
CA ASN A 36 -7.96 2.25 -10.64
C ASN A 36 -7.03 1.06 -10.34
N THR A 37 -5.84 1.06 -10.96
CA THR A 37 -4.78 0.09 -10.66
C THR A 37 -4.27 0.28 -9.23
N VAL A 38 -4.07 1.52 -8.77
CA VAL A 38 -3.73 1.82 -7.37
C VAL A 38 -4.77 1.25 -6.41
N LYS A 39 -6.06 1.51 -6.64
CA LYS A 39 -7.15 0.96 -5.81
C LYS A 39 -7.12 -0.57 -5.76
N THR A 40 -6.79 -1.21 -6.88
CA THR A 40 -6.63 -2.68 -6.93
C THR A 40 -5.45 -3.15 -6.09
N HIS A 41 -4.29 -2.50 -6.20
CA HIS A 41 -3.14 -2.81 -5.35
C HIS A 41 -3.45 -2.56 -3.86
N LEU A 42 -4.10 -1.46 -3.52
CA LEU A 42 -4.50 -1.15 -2.14
C LEU A 42 -5.44 -2.21 -1.57
N LYS A 43 -6.42 -2.70 -2.32
CA LYS A 43 -7.29 -3.82 -1.90
C LYS A 43 -6.47 -5.08 -1.60
N SER A 44 -5.53 -5.43 -2.47
CA SER A 44 -4.66 -6.59 -2.25
C SER A 44 -3.74 -6.40 -1.04
N ILE A 45 -3.14 -5.22 -0.88
CA ILE A 45 -2.33 -4.86 0.28
C ILE A 45 -3.16 -4.99 1.55
N PHE A 46 -4.34 -4.38 1.61
CA PHE A 46 -5.21 -4.44 2.79
C PHE A 46 -5.56 -5.88 3.18
N LYS A 47 -5.91 -6.71 2.18
CA LYS A 47 -6.17 -8.13 2.40
C LYS A 47 -4.94 -8.89 2.93
N LYS A 48 -3.74 -8.59 2.43
CA LYS A 48 -2.48 -9.23 2.85
C LYS A 48 -2.03 -8.78 4.23
N LEU A 49 -2.27 -7.51 4.57
CA LEU A 49 -1.96 -6.94 5.88
C LEU A 49 -3.04 -7.27 6.93
N GLY A 50 -4.22 -7.74 6.52
CA GLY A 50 -5.34 -8.03 7.42
C GLY A 50 -6.00 -6.77 7.99
N VAL A 51 -5.99 -5.67 7.23
CA VAL A 51 -6.52 -4.36 7.65
C VAL A 51 -7.70 -3.95 6.80
N GLU A 52 -8.54 -3.07 7.31
CA GLU A 52 -9.79 -2.67 6.65
C GLU A 52 -9.73 -1.27 6.05
N ASN A 53 -8.80 -0.43 6.51
CA ASN A 53 -8.71 0.95 6.08
C ASN A 53 -7.28 1.43 5.91
N ARG A 54 -7.15 2.56 5.22
CA ARG A 54 -5.88 3.22 4.91
C ARG A 54 -5.08 3.53 6.16
N THR A 55 -5.71 4.03 7.22
CA THR A 55 -5.01 4.42 8.45
C THR A 55 -4.40 3.19 9.13
N GLN A 56 -5.16 2.10 9.26
CA GLN A 56 -4.65 0.83 9.76
C GLN A 56 -3.50 0.31 8.90
N ALA A 57 -3.64 0.34 7.57
CA ALA A 57 -2.57 -0.08 6.67
C ALA A 57 -1.27 0.72 6.89
N VAL A 58 -1.37 2.04 6.99
CA VAL A 58 -0.21 2.91 7.26
C VAL A 58 0.40 2.59 8.62
N LEU A 59 -0.41 2.43 9.68
CA LEU A 59 0.10 2.09 11.01
C LEU A 59 0.79 0.73 11.05
N THR A 60 0.25 -0.28 10.36
CA THR A 60 0.83 -1.62 10.25
C THR A 60 2.14 -1.60 9.46
N LEU A 61 2.24 -0.80 8.39
CA LEU A 61 3.47 -0.65 7.61
C LEU A 61 4.56 0.12 8.38
N LEU A 62 4.18 1.12 9.17
CA LEU A 62 5.13 1.92 9.96
C LEU A 62 5.63 1.23 11.23
N ASN A 63 4.88 0.25 11.76
CA ASN A 63 5.25 -0.51 12.96
C ASN A 63 5.38 -2.01 12.62
N PRO A 64 6.46 -2.43 11.95
CA PRO A 64 6.69 -3.83 11.65
C PRO A 64 6.99 -4.62 12.93
N SER A 65 6.06 -5.51 13.32
CA SER A 65 6.22 -6.48 14.44
C SER A 65 7.09 -7.69 14.09
#